data_AF-A0A2M6Z3W9-F1
#
_entry.id   AF-A0A2M6Z3W9-F1
#
_cell.length_a   1.000
_cell.length_b   1.000
_cell.length_c   1.000
_cell.angle_alpha   90.00
_cell.angle_beta   90.00
_cell.angle_gamma   90.00
#
_symmetry.space_group_name_H-M   'P 1'
#
loop_
_entity.id
_entity.type
_entity.pdbx_description
1 polymer ?
#
loop_
_entity_poly.entity_id
_entity_poly.type
_entity_poly.pdbx_seq_one_letter_code
_entity_poly.pdbx_strand_id
1 'polypeptide(L)' 'MSIKNFMKQNFKHFNSVLLVEAAEAYSLHLKKGGKMFMTLGGAMSTAELGISLAEMIRQNKVNAICSTGANLEE' A
#
# COMPACT_ATOMS: atom_id res chain seq x y z
N MET A 1 19.45 -10.47 4.86
CA MET A 1 18.92 -10.01 3.56
C MET A 1 17.52 -9.42 3.80
N SER A 2 17.15 -8.29 3.20
CA SER A 2 15.79 -7.72 3.36
C SER A 2 14.79 -8.45 2.47
N ILE A 3 13.50 -8.46 2.83
CA ILE A 3 12.42 -9.04 2.00
C ILE A 3 12.41 -8.42 0.60
N LYS A 4 12.64 -7.10 0.51
CA LYS A 4 12.78 -6.40 -0.77
C LYS A 4 13.88 -7.01 -1.66
N ASN A 5 15.06 -7.23 -1.11
CA ASN A 5 16.19 -7.79 -1.86
C ASN A 5 15.93 -9.24 -2.26
N PHE A 6 15.30 -10.02 -1.38
CA PHE A 6 14.89 -11.39 -1.65
C PHE A 6 13.90 -11.46 -2.82
N MET A 7 12.87 -10.60 -2.83
CA MET A 7 11.87 -10.54 -3.90
C MET A 7 12.51 -10.16 -5.25
N LYS A 8 13.40 -9.15 -5.26
CA LYS A 8 14.10 -8.69 -6.48
C LYS A 8 15.04 -9.74 -7.08
N GLN A 9 15.68 -10.56 -6.25
CA GLN A 9 16.59 -11.60 -6.73
C GLN A 9 15.83 -12.83 -7.25
N ASN A 10 14.82 -13.29 -6.51
CA ASN A 10 14.25 -14.63 -6.71
C ASN A 10 12.96 -14.65 -7.55
N PHE A 11 12.21 -13.54 -7.65
CA PHE A 11 10.89 -13.54 -8.28
C PHE A 11 10.76 -12.49 -9.39
N LYS A 12 11.59 -12.59 -10.43
CA LYS A 12 11.71 -11.59 -11.53
C LYS A 12 10.63 -11.66 -12.62
N HIS A 13 9.82 -12.71 -12.67
CA HIS A 13 8.83 -12.92 -13.74
C HIS A 13 7.44 -13.26 -13.20
N PHE A 14 7.20 -12.97 -11.91
CA PHE A 14 5.92 -13.15 -11.25
C PHE A 14 5.34 -11.80 -10.84
N ASN A 15 4.11 -11.81 -10.31
CA ASN A 15 3.42 -10.61 -9.78
C ASN A 15 4.21 -9.87 -8.69
N SER A 16 5.16 -10.55 -8.04
CA SER A 16 6.16 -9.98 -7.14
C SER A 16 6.96 -8.82 -7.75
N VAL A 17 7.27 -8.83 -9.05
CA VAL A 17 7.97 -7.71 -9.68
C VAL A 17 7.08 -6.48 -9.69
N LEU A 18 5.84 -6.63 -10.15
CA LEU A 18 4.87 -5.55 -10.16
C LEU A 18 4.62 -4.99 -8.76
N LEU A 19 4.59 -5.86 -7.73
CA LEU A 19 4.48 -5.43 -6.34
C LEU A 19 5.68 -4.58 -5.90
N VAL A 20 6.89 -5.01 -6.23
CA VAL A 20 8.12 -4.27 -5.90
C VAL A 20 8.16 -2.94 -6.64
N GLU A 21 7.85 -2.92 -7.93
CA GLU A 21 7.80 -1.71 -8.74
C GLU A 21 6.75 -0.72 -8.23
N ALA A 22 5.55 -1.19 -7.88
CA ALA A 22 4.50 -0.37 -7.29
C ALA A 22 4.95 0.27 -5.97
N ALA A 23 5.60 -0.50 -5.08
CA ALA A 23 6.11 0.01 -3.81
C ALA A 23 7.22 1.07 -4.01
N GLU A 24 8.09 0.88 -5.01
CA GLU A 24 9.14 1.84 -5.35
C GLU A 24 8.58 3.11 -5.98
N ALA A 25 7.64 2.97 -6.92
CA ALA A 25 6.95 4.09 -7.56
C ALA A 25 6.20 4.94 -6.52
N TYR A 26 5.49 4.30 -5.60
CA TYR A 26 4.80 5.00 -4.52
C TYR A 26 5.77 5.72 -3.58
N SER A 27 6.87 5.09 -3.20
CA SER A 27 7.92 5.73 -2.41
C SER A 27 8.50 6.96 -3.10
N LEU A 28 8.68 6.90 -4.42
CA LEU A 28 9.16 8.04 -5.22
C LEU A 28 8.11 9.15 -5.30
N HIS A 29 6.83 8.81 -5.47
CA HIS A 29 5.72 9.78 -5.48
C HIS A 29 5.69 10.60 -4.19
N LEU A 30 5.78 9.93 -3.04
CA LEU A 30 5.84 10.61 -1.73
C LEU A 30 7.09 11.49 -1.59
N LYS A 31 8.27 11.00 -2.01
CA LYS A 31 9.52 11.80 -1.99
C LYS A 31 9.43 13.06 -2.84
N LYS A 32 8.63 13.06 -3.91
CA LYS A 32 8.38 14.23 -4.76
C LYS A 32 7.34 15.19 -4.18
N GLY A 33 6.85 14.96 -2.96
CA GLY A 33 5.80 15.75 -2.33
C GLY A 33 4.40 15.43 -2.86
N GLY A 34 4.23 14.31 -3.56
CA GLY A 34 2.95 13.85 -4.05
C GLY A 34 2.01 13.43 -2.91
N LYS A 35 0.71 13.66 -3.10
CA LYS A 35 -0.35 13.20 -2.18
C LYS A 35 -0.95 11.89 -2.67
N MET A 36 -1.35 11.03 -1.75
CA MET A 36 -1.93 9.73 -2.07
C MET A 36 -3.44 9.72 -1.80
N PHE A 37 -4.19 9.39 -2.85
CA PHE A 37 -5.62 9.05 -2.78
C PHE A 37 -5.77 7.54 -2.95
N MET A 38 -6.48 6.87 -2.04
CA MET A 38 -6.64 5.42 -2.04
C MET A 38 -8.11 5.02 -2.14
N THR A 39 -8.42 4.05 -2.99
CA THR A 39 -9.74 3.43 -3.09
C THR A 39 -9.70 2.03 -2.49
N LEU A 40 -10.61 1.73 -1.56
CA LEU A 40 -10.72 0.42 -0.91
C LEU A 40 -11.95 -0.34 -1.44
N GLY A 41 -11.74 -1.58 -1.87
CA GLY A 41 -12.82 -2.51 -2.19
C GLY A 41 -13.58 -2.98 -0.95
N GLY A 42 -14.64 -3.77 -1.15
CA GLY A 42 -15.33 -4.45 -0.06
C GLY A 42 -14.44 -5.52 0.61
N ALA A 43 -14.54 -5.66 1.93
CA ALA A 43 -13.83 -6.64 2.77
C ALA A 43 -12.31 -6.42 3.00
N MET A 44 -11.78 -5.22 2.73
CA MET A 44 -10.37 -4.92 3.05
C MET A 44 -10.13 -4.76 4.56
N SER A 45 -11.14 -4.28 5.29
CA SER A 45 -11.17 -4.24 6.77
C SER A 45 -11.12 -5.63 7.38
N THR A 46 -11.86 -6.60 6.83
CA THR A 46 -11.85 -8.01 7.29
C THR A 46 -10.47 -8.66 7.10
N ALA A 47 -9.72 -8.25 6.08
CA ALA A 47 -8.33 -8.66 5.88
C ALA A 47 -7.33 -7.90 6.79
N GLU A 48 -7.84 -7.15 7.77
CA GLU A 48 -7.09 -6.35 8.75
C GLU A 48 -6.14 -5.31 8.11
N LEU A 49 -6.43 -4.87 6.88
CA LEU A 49 -5.61 -3.87 6.19
C LEU A 49 -5.55 -2.54 6.97
N GLY A 50 -6.57 -2.28 7.78
CA GLY A 50 -6.65 -1.13 8.69
C GLY A 50 -5.42 -0.98 9.60
N ILE A 51 -4.80 -2.08 10.05
CA ILE A 51 -3.62 -2.03 10.94
C ILE A 51 -2.45 -1.31 10.25
N SER A 52 -2.12 -1.74 9.02
CA SER A 52 -1.05 -1.13 8.24
C SER A 52 -1.45 0.23 7.69
N LEU A 53 -2.70 0.37 7.23
CA LEU A 53 -3.21 1.62 6.67
C LEU A 53 -3.24 2.75 7.72
N ALA A 54 -3.63 2.46 8.96
CA ALA A 54 -3.66 3.45 10.03
C ALA A 54 -2.27 4.04 10.31
N GLU A 55 -1.22 3.22 10.23
CA GLU A 55 0.16 3.72 10.37
C GLU A 55 0.58 4.58 9.18
N MET A 56 0.18 4.19 7.97
CA MET A 56 0.44 4.98 6.77
C MET A 56 -0.26 6.35 6.82
N ILE A 57 -1.47 6.42 7.36
CA ILE A 57 -2.19 7.68 7.60
C ILE A 57 -1.44 8.54 8.64
N ARG A 58 -1.09 7.96 9.80
CA ARG A 58 -0.34 8.68 10.86
C ARG A 58 0.99 9.24 10.38
N GLN A 59 1.66 8.54 9.46
CA GLN A 59 2.90 9.00 8.85
C GLN A 59 2.69 9.95 7.64
N ASN A 60 1.48 10.47 7.42
CA ASN A 60 1.12 11.35 6.31
C ASN A 60 1.40 10.76 4.91
N LYS A 61 1.41 9.43 4.79
CA LYS A 61 1.63 8.74 3.51
C LYS A 61 0.34 8.59 2.71
N VAL A 62 -0.82 8.54 3.36
CA VAL A 62 -2.15 8.52 2.73
C VAL A 62 -2.92 9.78 3.11
N ASN A 63 -3.49 10.49 2.13
CA ASN A 63 -4.11 11.79 2.33
C ASN A 63 -5.63 11.79 2.14
N ALA A 64 -6.16 10.84 1.37
CA ALA A 64 -7.59 10.70 1.12
C ALA A 64 -7.94 9.25 0.84
N ILE A 65 -9.11 8.82 1.31
CA ILE A 65 -9.62 7.45 1.15
C ILE A 65 -11.05 7.52 0.63
N CYS A 66 -11.35 6.68 -0.36
CA CYS A 66 -12.69 6.35 -0.80
C CYS A 66 -12.93 4.87 -0.49
N SER A 67 -13.97 4.57 0.27
CA SER A 67 -14.29 3.21 0.71
C SER A 67 -15.80 2.98 0.75
N THR A 68 -16.18 1.71 0.77
CA THR A 68 -17.56 1.31 1.11
C THR A 68 -17.80 1.46 2.62
N GLY A 69 -19.07 1.45 3.04
CA GLY A 69 -19.46 1.53 4.46
C GLY A 69 -18.87 0.42 5.32
N ALA A 70 -18.79 -0.81 4.80
CA ALA A 70 -18.23 -1.96 5.53
C ALA A 70 -16.80 -1.73 6.07
N ASN A 71 -15.97 -0.97 5.35
CA ASN A 71 -14.60 -0.68 5.82
C ASN A 71 -14.54 0.37 6.94
N LEU A 72 -15.63 1.09 7.21
CA LEU A 72 -15.72 2.10 8.28
C LEU A 72 -16.35 1.53 9.55
N GLU A 73 -17.16 0.48 9.40
CA GLU A 73 -17.87 -0.19 10.50
C GLU A 73 -16.98 -1.18 11.26
N GLU A 74 -16.00 -1.77 10.56
CA GLU A 74 -15.02 -2.75 11.06
C GLU A 74 -13.69 -2.11 11.47
#